data_AF-A0A9D6CTS8-F1
#
_entry.id   AF-A0A9D6CTS8-F1
#
_cell.length_a   1.000
_cell.length_b   1.000
_cell.length_c   1.000
_cell.angle_alpha   90.00
_cell.angle_beta   90.00
_cell.angle_gamma   90.00
#
_symmetry.space_group_name_H-M   'P 1'
#
loop_
_entity.id
_entity.type
_entity.pdbx_description
1 polymer ?
#
loop_
_entity_poly.entity_id
_entity_poly.type
_entity_poly.pdbx_seq_one_letter_code
_entity_poly.pdbx_strand_id
1 'polypeptide(L)'
;MRAGLKQVRRVMIRTGAGPLRRLWALVYRLIIAGSVAWLRRISPDSTIYIRGGFARGDAAYGLSDVDLVAVAVDGREADLRDRIRNLYSRLPLTKDIVEFCVYSRSGYRRATTAPFLAWPAGPPEHLASAASLPTGGPRVVGPLRDWRRLAGPKLLSGRPSDCSYASLWGWMEVQFVWKHAFRLCAEPTGVHVGRNLVKSATDLARVLLWLEHGEVVDMGSVLSRFRAVYPEEAELAETISRLQKSLHLQPAPPLSEVLAFVVRCSRGIADRIDREAERAGAVRVRLRGNWSPETLPLLDWRARTLPGPPEESFIVMGHGISDVSAIGAAARLESSRSPYPALASDGLLLLPTNRRAVQPHSPAAFRAAQSAATDPVSFALLAGHRVARFPELPGWAIGHAASRSVAEFAHWFETAHTNEPLLRLGVLFSAARAALLWESLEAGAPELAVTLEAIAESLGPSAQTALEIYRDRRITGSNLQGKDLRSFERAVRSLRAYRRPSASASNPSSTLETQPTAGSVSW
;
A
#
# COMPACT_ATOMS: atom_id res chain seq x y z
N MET A 1 -27.28 -19.02 -3.54
CA MET A 1 -27.25 -17.55 -3.34
C MET A 1 -26.20 -16.82 -4.21
N ARG A 2 -24.89 -17.12 -4.14
CA ARG A 2 -23.85 -16.42 -4.94
C ARG A 2 -24.03 -16.52 -6.47
N ALA A 3 -24.54 -17.64 -6.98
CA ALA A 3 -24.84 -17.80 -8.40
C ALA A 3 -25.91 -16.81 -8.90
N GLY A 4 -26.97 -16.57 -8.11
CA GLY A 4 -28.01 -15.60 -8.43
C GLY A 4 -27.47 -14.17 -8.49
N LEU A 5 -26.59 -13.79 -7.55
CA LEU A 5 -25.93 -12.48 -7.59
C LEU A 5 -25.12 -12.27 -8.88
N LYS A 6 -24.43 -13.32 -9.37
CA LYS A 6 -23.70 -13.26 -10.65
C LYS A 6 -24.64 -13.03 -11.84
N GLN A 7 -25.80 -13.70 -11.86
CA GLN A 7 -26.80 -13.51 -12.93
C GLN A 7 -27.38 -12.08 -12.90
N VAL A 8 -27.78 -11.60 -11.72
CA VAL A 8 -28.28 -10.23 -11.54
C VAL A 8 -27.24 -9.22 -12.02
N ARG A 9 -25.96 -9.37 -11.62
CA ARG A 9 -24.87 -8.51 -12.10
C ARG A 9 -24.74 -8.51 -13.61
N ARG A 10 -24.81 -9.67 -14.28
CA ARG A 10 -24.76 -9.74 -15.75
C ARG A 10 -25.91 -8.97 -16.40
N VAL A 11 -27.12 -9.09 -15.87
CA VAL A 11 -28.29 -8.32 -16.35
C VAL A 11 -28.05 -6.83 -16.15
N MET A 12 -27.58 -6.42 -14.96
CA MET A 12 -27.27 -5.02 -14.65
C MET A 12 -26.20 -4.45 -15.59
N ILE A 13 -25.16 -5.22 -15.90
CA ILE A 13 -24.08 -4.80 -16.81
C ILE A 13 -24.64 -4.53 -18.20
N ARG A 14 -25.38 -5.50 -18.77
CA ARG A 14 -25.94 -5.40 -20.12
C ARG A 14 -26.93 -4.26 -20.27
N THR A 15 -27.72 -4.01 -19.23
CA THR A 15 -28.82 -3.03 -19.26
C THR A 15 -28.46 -1.68 -18.64
N GLY A 16 -27.26 -1.56 -18.04
CA GLY A 16 -26.78 -0.36 -17.35
C GLY A 16 -26.39 0.80 -18.28
N ALA A 17 -26.24 0.53 -19.58
CA ALA A 17 -26.07 1.54 -20.62
C ALA A 17 -27.40 1.94 -21.30
N GLY A 18 -28.50 1.21 -21.04
CA GLY A 18 -29.80 1.40 -21.70
C GLY A 18 -30.87 2.04 -20.80
N PRO A 19 -32.15 1.92 -21.17
CA PRO A 19 -33.28 2.53 -20.44
C PRO A 19 -33.37 2.13 -18.95
N LEU A 20 -32.96 0.90 -18.61
CA LEU A 20 -32.97 0.41 -17.23
C LEU A 20 -31.87 1.02 -16.34
N ARG A 21 -30.97 1.85 -16.88
CA ARG A 21 -29.95 2.55 -16.08
C ARG A 21 -30.55 3.32 -14.90
N ARG A 22 -31.72 3.96 -15.09
CA ARG A 22 -32.41 4.71 -14.02
C ARG A 22 -32.90 3.80 -12.89
N LEU A 23 -33.39 2.60 -13.22
CA LEU A 23 -33.79 1.60 -12.25
C LEU A 23 -32.58 1.14 -11.42
N TRP A 24 -31.47 0.82 -12.07
CA TRP A 24 -30.25 0.43 -11.35
C TRP A 24 -29.70 1.56 -10.49
N ALA A 25 -29.74 2.80 -10.98
CA ALA A 25 -29.40 3.97 -10.20
C ALA A 25 -30.24 4.08 -8.92
N LEU A 26 -31.56 3.85 -9.03
CA LEU A 26 -32.48 3.83 -7.89
C LEU A 26 -32.11 2.71 -6.90
N VAL A 27 -31.89 1.48 -7.38
CA VAL A 27 -31.50 0.34 -6.53
C VAL A 27 -30.24 0.65 -5.74
N TYR A 28 -29.17 1.15 -6.38
CA TYR A 28 -27.95 1.51 -5.66
C TYR A 28 -28.14 2.69 -4.71
N ARG A 29 -28.97 3.69 -5.07
CA ARG A 29 -29.32 4.80 -4.15
C ARG A 29 -30.00 4.28 -2.90
N LEU A 30 -30.92 3.32 -3.03
CA LEU A 30 -31.59 2.69 -1.88
C LEU A 30 -30.60 1.90 -1.02
N ILE A 31 -29.69 1.14 -1.63
CA ILE A 31 -28.63 0.41 -0.92
C ILE A 31 -27.72 1.37 -0.15
N ILE A 32 -27.31 2.46 -0.78
CA ILE A 32 -26.49 3.51 -0.15
C ILE A 32 -27.25 4.15 1.01
N ALA A 33 -28.50 4.58 0.79
CA ALA A 33 -29.32 5.22 1.82
C ALA A 33 -29.57 4.30 3.02
N GLY A 34 -29.90 3.03 2.77
CA GLY A 34 -30.09 2.03 3.82
C GLY A 34 -28.81 1.77 4.63
N SER A 35 -27.67 1.67 3.94
CA SER A 35 -26.36 1.48 4.60
C SER A 35 -25.96 2.69 5.45
N VAL A 36 -26.21 3.91 4.95
CA VAL A 36 -25.98 5.16 5.70
C VAL A 36 -26.91 5.24 6.92
N ALA A 37 -28.20 4.94 6.76
CA ALA A 37 -29.16 4.95 7.87
C ALA A 37 -28.78 3.95 8.95
N TRP A 38 -28.35 2.74 8.57
CA TRP A 38 -27.84 1.73 9.50
C TRP A 38 -26.59 2.21 10.24
N LEU A 39 -25.58 2.75 9.53
CA LEU A 39 -24.37 3.30 10.13
C LEU A 39 -24.69 4.45 11.11
N ARG A 40 -25.60 5.36 10.75
CA ARG A 40 -26.06 6.46 11.62
C ARG A 40 -26.75 5.96 12.88
N ARG A 41 -27.49 4.85 12.79
CA ARG A 41 -28.14 4.24 13.95
C ARG A 41 -27.14 3.64 14.93
N ILE A 42 -26.08 2.99 14.44
CA ILE A 42 -25.08 2.35 15.31
C ILE A 42 -23.95 3.28 15.73
N SER A 43 -23.75 4.40 15.03
CA SER A 43 -22.73 5.41 15.32
C SER A 43 -23.23 6.80 14.92
N PRO A 44 -24.07 7.46 15.75
CA PRO A 44 -24.71 8.73 15.41
C PRO A 44 -23.73 9.90 15.26
N ASP A 45 -22.54 9.81 15.84
CA ASP A 45 -21.51 10.87 15.76
C ASP A 45 -20.53 10.69 14.61
N SER A 46 -20.64 9.58 13.86
CA SER A 46 -19.79 9.31 12.71
C SER A 46 -20.14 10.20 11.52
N THR A 47 -19.11 10.60 10.79
CA THR A 47 -19.25 11.20 9.46
C THR A 47 -19.15 10.12 8.41
N ILE A 48 -20.08 10.10 7.46
CA ILE A 48 -20.15 9.06 6.44
C ILE A 48 -19.91 9.68 5.08
N TYR A 49 -18.95 9.12 4.35
CA TYR A 49 -18.64 9.45 2.97
C TYR A 49 -18.91 8.25 2.07
N ILE A 50 -19.20 8.53 0.80
CA ILE A 50 -19.09 7.57 -0.29
C ILE A 50 -17.86 7.92 -1.12
N ARG A 51 -17.12 6.90 -1.60
CA ARG A 51 -15.96 7.09 -2.48
C ARG A 51 -16.18 6.52 -3.87
N GLY A 52 -15.21 6.78 -4.75
CA GLY A 52 -15.12 6.16 -6.06
C GLY A 52 -16.22 6.63 -7.00
N GLY A 53 -16.71 5.72 -7.86
CA GLY A 53 -17.57 6.16 -8.97
C GLY A 53 -18.95 6.67 -8.56
N PHE A 54 -19.45 6.26 -7.40
CA PHE A 54 -20.69 6.79 -6.83
C PHE A 54 -20.55 8.19 -6.22
N ALA A 55 -19.34 8.58 -5.82
CA ALA A 55 -19.06 9.94 -5.39
C ALA A 55 -19.07 10.91 -6.58
N ARG A 56 -18.48 10.49 -7.71
CA ARG A 56 -18.38 11.27 -8.95
C ARG A 56 -19.61 11.22 -9.87
N GLY A 57 -20.48 10.24 -9.69
CA GLY A 57 -21.63 10.03 -10.57
C GLY A 57 -21.32 9.22 -11.85
N ASP A 58 -20.17 8.56 -11.93
CA ASP A 58 -19.71 7.76 -13.08
C ASP A 58 -19.80 6.23 -12.82
N ALA A 59 -20.58 5.81 -11.81
CA ALA A 59 -20.73 4.40 -11.44
C ALA A 59 -21.22 3.54 -12.63
N ALA A 60 -20.60 2.37 -12.81
CA ALA A 60 -21.04 1.36 -13.78
C ALA A 60 -21.77 0.25 -13.05
N TYR A 61 -23.10 0.27 -13.13
CA TYR A 61 -23.96 -0.65 -12.40
C TYR A 61 -23.66 -2.12 -12.73
N GLY A 62 -23.58 -2.96 -11.69
CA GLY A 62 -23.20 -4.38 -11.82
C GLY A 62 -21.68 -4.63 -11.86
N LEU A 63 -20.86 -3.60 -12.10
CA LEU A 63 -19.39 -3.66 -12.01
C LEU A 63 -18.81 -2.88 -10.84
N SER A 64 -19.47 -1.79 -10.43
CA SER A 64 -19.11 -0.98 -9.27
C SER A 64 -19.65 -1.58 -7.98
N ASP A 65 -18.76 -1.70 -7.00
CA ASP A 65 -19.05 -1.79 -5.58
C ASP A 65 -19.42 -0.41 -4.99
N VAL A 66 -20.13 -0.45 -3.87
CA VAL A 66 -20.46 0.72 -3.06
C VAL A 66 -19.42 0.85 -1.97
N ASP A 67 -18.55 1.82 -2.14
CA ASP A 67 -17.51 2.06 -1.18
C ASP A 67 -17.92 3.14 -0.16
N LEU A 68 -18.17 2.75 1.08
CA LEU A 68 -18.50 3.67 2.17
C LEU A 68 -17.33 3.85 3.14
N VAL A 69 -17.15 5.09 3.58
CA VAL A 69 -16.16 5.44 4.61
C VAL A 69 -16.89 6.03 5.81
N ALA A 70 -16.70 5.44 6.98
CA ALA A 70 -17.17 5.98 8.25
C ALA A 70 -15.99 6.54 9.03
N VAL A 71 -16.07 7.82 9.41
CA VAL A 71 -15.12 8.48 10.29
C VAL A 71 -15.75 8.58 11.68
N ALA A 72 -15.36 7.67 12.55
CA ALA A 72 -15.81 7.57 13.93
C ALA A 72 -15.05 8.54 14.84
N VAL A 73 -15.64 8.86 15.99
CA VAL A 73 -14.94 9.52 17.09
C VAL A 73 -13.74 8.65 17.51
N ASP A 74 -12.62 9.28 17.86
CA ASP A 74 -11.43 8.56 18.30
C ASP A 74 -11.76 7.63 19.49
N GLY A 75 -11.28 6.39 19.44
CA GLY A 75 -11.55 5.35 20.44
C GLY A 75 -12.83 4.54 20.20
N ARG A 76 -13.61 4.84 19.14
CA ARG A 76 -14.86 4.11 18.79
C ARG A 76 -14.74 3.27 17.52
N GLU A 77 -13.62 3.34 16.81
CA GLU A 77 -13.40 2.65 15.55
C GLU A 77 -13.43 1.12 15.66
N ALA A 78 -12.92 0.55 16.75
CA ALA A 78 -12.91 -0.90 16.97
C ALA A 78 -14.34 -1.47 17.11
N ASP A 79 -15.15 -0.86 17.97
CA ASP A 79 -16.59 -1.21 18.14
C ASP A 79 -17.35 -1.11 16.82
N LEU A 80 -17.12 -0.04 16.03
CA LEU A 80 -17.77 0.09 14.72
C LEU A 80 -17.32 -1.00 13.73
N ARG A 81 -16.02 -1.32 13.68
CA ARG A 81 -15.50 -2.41 12.84
C ARG A 81 -16.07 -3.77 13.24
N ASP A 82 -16.22 -4.03 14.53
CA ASP A 82 -16.81 -5.28 15.04
C ASP A 82 -18.28 -5.40 14.66
N ARG A 83 -19.05 -4.30 14.73
CA ARG A 83 -20.44 -4.26 14.26
C ARG A 83 -20.57 -4.50 12.76
N ILE A 84 -19.67 -3.94 11.96
CA ILE A 84 -19.60 -4.19 10.51
C ILE A 84 -19.22 -5.65 10.24
N ARG A 85 -18.27 -6.23 10.99
CA ARG A 85 -17.92 -7.65 10.88
C ARG A 85 -19.11 -8.55 11.18
N ASN A 86 -19.88 -8.21 12.21
CA ASN A 86 -21.12 -8.91 12.58
C ASN A 86 -22.21 -8.74 11.52
N LEU A 87 -22.29 -7.60 10.84
CA LEU A 87 -23.18 -7.44 9.69
C LEU A 87 -22.79 -8.38 8.54
N TYR A 88 -21.50 -8.46 8.20
CA TYR A 88 -21.02 -9.35 7.14
C TYR A 88 -21.17 -10.83 7.48
N SER A 89 -21.07 -11.23 8.75
CA SER A 89 -21.31 -12.62 9.14
C SER A 89 -22.78 -13.01 9.00
N ARG A 90 -23.71 -12.09 9.33
CA ARG A 90 -25.16 -12.32 9.21
C ARG A 90 -25.68 -12.17 7.79
N LEU A 91 -25.12 -11.24 7.01
CA LEU A 91 -25.52 -10.94 5.63
C LEU A 91 -24.30 -10.96 4.70
N PRO A 92 -23.81 -12.15 4.33
CA PRO A 92 -22.58 -12.28 3.55
C PRO A 92 -22.62 -11.59 2.18
N LEU A 93 -23.79 -11.50 1.55
CA LEU A 93 -23.95 -10.80 0.26
C LEU A 93 -23.66 -9.30 0.35
N THR A 94 -23.86 -8.69 1.52
CA THR A 94 -23.60 -7.26 1.70
C THR A 94 -22.14 -6.94 1.43
N LYS A 95 -21.21 -7.82 1.82
CA LYS A 95 -19.77 -7.64 1.57
C LYS A 95 -19.42 -7.64 0.09
N ASP A 96 -20.22 -8.31 -0.74
CA ASP A 96 -20.00 -8.33 -2.19
C ASP A 96 -20.47 -7.03 -2.86
N ILE A 97 -21.34 -6.25 -2.20
CA ILE A 97 -21.99 -5.05 -2.77
C ILE A 97 -21.49 -3.77 -2.13
N VAL A 98 -21.31 -3.75 -0.81
CA VAL A 98 -20.93 -2.59 0.00
C VAL A 98 -19.66 -2.92 0.76
N GLU A 99 -18.62 -2.13 0.52
CA GLU A 99 -17.37 -2.18 1.27
C GLU A 99 -17.33 -1.00 2.26
N PHE A 100 -17.29 -1.30 3.56
CA PHE A 100 -17.09 -0.31 4.61
C PHE A 100 -15.61 -0.18 4.99
N CYS A 101 -15.12 1.06 5.02
CA CYS A 101 -13.85 1.43 5.64
C CYS A 101 -14.13 2.32 6.86
N VAL A 102 -13.37 2.13 7.95
CA VAL A 102 -13.56 2.86 9.22
C VAL A 102 -12.26 3.55 9.63
N TYR A 103 -12.36 4.86 9.85
CA TYR A 103 -11.29 5.71 10.37
C TYR A 103 -11.69 6.27 11.74
N SER A 104 -10.70 6.47 12.61
CA SER A 104 -10.82 7.45 13.70
C SER A 104 -10.70 8.88 13.13
N ARG A 105 -11.10 9.92 13.88
CA ARG A 105 -10.96 11.31 13.40
C ARG A 105 -9.50 11.70 13.20
N SER A 106 -8.63 11.30 14.13
CA SER A 106 -7.19 11.49 14.02
C SER A 106 -6.60 10.72 12.83
N GLY A 107 -7.03 9.47 12.61
CA GLY A 107 -6.63 8.65 11.47
C GLY A 107 -7.07 9.23 10.14
N TYR A 108 -8.31 9.74 10.07
CA TYR A 108 -8.82 10.46 8.91
C TYR A 108 -7.99 11.71 8.61
N ARG A 109 -7.71 12.55 9.62
CA ARG A 109 -6.88 13.75 9.43
C ARG A 109 -5.51 13.39 8.84
N ARG A 110 -4.79 12.43 9.44
CA ARG A 110 -3.50 11.95 8.91
C ARG A 110 -3.61 11.40 7.50
N ALA A 111 -4.61 10.55 7.25
CA ALA A 111 -4.85 10.00 5.93
C ALA A 111 -5.21 11.06 4.90
N THR A 112 -5.67 12.24 5.31
CA THR A 112 -5.90 13.36 4.39
C THR A 112 -4.70 14.26 4.16
N THR A 113 -3.71 14.26 5.06
CA THR A 113 -2.58 15.21 4.97
C THR A 113 -1.39 14.66 4.20
N ALA A 114 -1.08 13.37 4.37
CA ALA A 114 0.11 12.77 3.79
C ALA A 114 -0.09 11.29 3.43
N PRO A 115 0.67 10.74 2.48
CA PRO A 115 0.71 9.31 2.22
C PRO A 115 1.15 8.55 3.46
N PHE A 116 0.69 7.30 3.60
CA PHE A 116 1.02 6.47 4.74
C PHE A 116 2.53 6.42 5.03
N LEU A 117 3.37 6.32 3.99
CA LEU A 117 4.84 6.26 4.12
C LEU A 117 5.45 7.55 4.70
N ALA A 118 4.77 8.69 4.54
CA ALA A 118 5.18 9.98 5.09
C ALA A 118 4.63 10.26 6.50
N TRP A 119 3.81 9.38 7.06
CA TRP A 119 3.29 9.60 8.41
C TRP A 119 4.43 9.61 9.44
N PRO A 120 4.30 10.43 10.50
CA PRO A 120 5.19 10.32 11.64
C PRO A 120 5.03 8.94 12.29
N ALA A 121 6.03 8.56 13.07
CA ALA A 121 5.95 7.41 13.96
C ALA A 121 4.65 7.41 14.77
N GLY A 122 4.00 6.26 14.88
CA GLY A 122 2.75 6.10 15.63
C GLY A 122 2.36 4.64 15.83
N PRO A 123 1.28 4.37 16.57
CA PRO A 123 0.87 3.00 16.90
C PRO A 123 0.60 2.14 15.64
N PRO A 124 0.89 0.81 15.66
CA PRO A 124 0.63 -0.15 14.59
C PRO A 124 -0.84 -0.29 14.21
N GLU A 125 -1.78 0.17 15.05
CA GLU A 125 -3.18 0.27 14.66
C GLU A 125 -3.36 1.18 13.42
N HIS A 126 -2.44 2.14 13.24
CA HIS A 126 -2.33 2.94 12.02
C HIS A 126 -1.96 2.11 10.82
N LEU A 127 -1.18 1.03 10.97
CA LEU A 127 -0.82 0.09 9.90
C LEU A 127 -1.95 -0.85 9.52
N ALA A 128 -2.66 -1.40 10.51
CA ALA A 128 -3.88 -2.16 10.24
C ALA A 128 -4.90 -1.27 9.53
N SER A 129 -5.05 -0.02 9.99
CA SER A 129 -5.87 1.00 9.33
C SER A 129 -5.30 1.47 7.99
N ALA A 130 -3.97 1.42 7.78
CA ALA A 130 -3.25 1.80 6.55
C ALA A 130 -3.39 0.75 5.44
N ALA A 131 -3.24 -0.52 5.83
CA ALA A 131 -3.39 -1.66 4.95
C ALA A 131 -4.89 -1.94 4.66
N SER A 132 -5.78 -1.51 5.55
CA SER A 132 -7.23 -1.41 5.31
C SER A 132 -7.69 -0.02 4.85
N LEU A 133 -6.77 0.92 4.60
CA LEU A 133 -7.10 2.04 3.72
C LEU A 133 -7.51 1.36 2.44
N PRO A 134 -8.65 1.74 1.84
CA PRO A 134 -8.86 1.42 0.46
C PRO A 134 -7.59 1.86 -0.25
N THR A 135 -6.92 0.90 -0.87
CA THR A 135 -5.62 1.11 -1.49
C THR A 135 -5.65 2.16 -2.60
N GLY A 136 -6.82 2.71 -2.94
CA GLY A 136 -6.97 4.06 -3.48
C GLY A 136 -7.20 5.09 -2.37
N GLY A 137 -6.14 5.44 -1.64
CA GLY A 137 -6.15 6.53 -0.65
C GLY A 137 -6.49 7.88 -1.29
N PRO A 138 -6.10 9.02 -0.70
CA PRO A 138 -6.01 10.28 -1.42
C PRO A 138 -5.41 10.07 -2.80
N ARG A 139 -6.26 10.13 -3.82
CA ARG A 139 -5.77 10.04 -5.19
C ARG A 139 -4.97 11.30 -5.46
N VAL A 140 -4.13 11.23 -6.48
CA VAL A 140 -3.43 12.29 -7.25
C VAL A 140 -4.01 13.72 -7.15
N VAL A 141 -5.29 13.86 -6.83
CA VAL A 141 -6.02 15.12 -6.75
C VAL A 141 -6.51 15.46 -5.33
N GLY A 142 -5.76 15.01 -4.34
CA GLY A 142 -6.05 15.24 -2.94
C GLY A 142 -7.02 14.23 -2.31
N PRO A 143 -7.05 14.25 -0.97
CA PRO A 143 -7.57 13.18 -0.13
C PRO A 143 -9.03 12.84 -0.25
N LEU A 144 -9.82 13.80 -0.71
CA LEU A 144 -11.27 13.71 -0.66
C LEU A 144 -11.95 14.08 -1.97
N ARG A 145 -11.22 14.36 -3.06
CA ARG A 145 -11.89 14.77 -4.31
C ARG A 145 -12.82 13.69 -4.84
N ASP A 146 -12.45 12.43 -4.62
CA ASP A 146 -13.28 11.28 -4.97
C ASP A 146 -14.22 10.84 -3.84
N TRP A 147 -14.41 11.69 -2.81
CA TRP A 147 -15.25 11.42 -1.65
C TRP A 147 -16.40 12.43 -1.60
N ARG A 148 -17.61 11.93 -1.40
CA ARG A 148 -18.80 12.77 -1.21
C ARG A 148 -19.41 12.48 0.15
N ARG A 149 -19.54 13.51 0.98
CA ARG A 149 -20.20 13.37 2.30
C ARG A 149 -21.68 13.03 2.08
N LEU A 150 -22.15 12.00 2.78
CA LEU A 150 -23.55 11.56 2.78
C LEU A 150 -24.27 11.93 4.08
N ALA A 151 -23.59 11.87 5.23
CA ALA A 151 -24.17 12.19 6.54
C ALA A 151 -23.12 12.56 7.59
N GLY A 152 -23.59 13.09 8.74
CA GLY A 152 -22.74 13.48 9.87
C GLY A 152 -22.08 14.86 9.72
N PRO A 153 -21.28 15.30 10.72
CA PRO A 153 -20.68 16.63 10.72
C PRO A 153 -19.73 16.82 9.54
N LYS A 154 -19.57 18.07 9.07
CA LYS A 154 -18.55 18.38 8.06
C LYS A 154 -17.19 18.30 8.75
N LEU A 155 -16.36 17.32 8.40
CA LEU A 155 -14.99 17.27 8.86
C LEU A 155 -14.14 18.16 7.96
N LEU A 156 -13.25 18.93 8.56
CA LEU A 156 -12.19 19.61 7.83
C LEU A 156 -11.20 18.54 7.36
N SER A 157 -10.99 18.44 6.05
CA SER A 157 -9.77 17.82 5.54
C SER A 157 -8.60 18.62 6.08
N GLY A 158 -7.50 17.94 6.44
CA GLY A 158 -6.23 18.65 6.41
C GLY A 158 -6.06 19.20 4.99
N ARG A 159 -5.69 20.47 4.84
CA ARG A 159 -5.15 20.90 3.54
C ARG A 159 -4.03 19.91 3.24
N PRO A 160 -4.00 19.29 2.04
CA PRO A 160 -2.79 18.60 1.62
C PRO A 160 -1.68 19.64 1.81
N SER A 161 -0.71 19.35 2.67
CA SER A 161 0.54 20.11 2.63
C SER A 161 0.99 20.06 1.17
N ASP A 162 1.54 21.16 0.69
CA ASP A 162 1.96 21.47 -0.67
C ASP A 162 2.55 20.30 -1.47
N CYS A 163 2.80 20.51 -2.77
CA CYS A 163 3.31 19.52 -3.75
C CYS A 163 4.46 18.59 -3.30
N SER A 164 5.08 18.83 -2.14
CA SER A 164 6.10 18.04 -1.43
C SER A 164 5.86 16.52 -1.34
N TYR A 165 4.62 16.02 -1.43
CA TYR A 165 4.33 14.57 -1.43
C TYR A 165 3.80 14.05 -2.77
N ALA A 166 3.90 14.83 -3.85
CA ALA A 166 3.29 14.46 -5.13
C ALA A 166 3.83 13.12 -5.65
N SER A 167 5.15 13.00 -5.71
CA SER A 167 5.85 11.77 -6.12
C SER A 167 5.44 10.56 -5.28
N LEU A 168 5.32 10.73 -3.97
CA LEU A 168 4.90 9.65 -3.07
C LEU A 168 3.45 9.24 -3.29
N TRP A 169 2.52 10.19 -3.48
CA TRP A 169 1.13 9.90 -3.84
C TRP A 169 1.02 9.17 -5.18
N GLY A 170 1.75 9.65 -6.19
CA GLY A 170 1.79 9.02 -7.50
C GLY A 170 2.28 7.58 -7.43
N TRP A 171 3.35 7.34 -6.67
CA TRP A 171 3.87 5.99 -6.47
C TRP A 171 2.89 5.06 -5.75
N MET A 172 2.15 5.57 -4.77
CA MET A 172 1.15 4.77 -4.06
C MET A 172 0.01 4.32 -4.98
N GLU A 173 -0.37 5.13 -5.98
CA GLU A 173 -1.32 4.70 -7.01
C GLU A 173 -0.71 3.64 -7.93
N VAL A 174 0.59 3.73 -8.26
CA VAL A 174 1.32 2.66 -9.00
C VAL A 174 1.26 1.33 -8.22
N GLN A 175 1.51 1.34 -6.91
CA GLN A 175 1.40 0.15 -6.06
C GLN A 175 0.01 -0.48 -6.14
N PHE A 176 -1.02 0.37 -6.07
CA PHE A 176 -2.41 -0.06 -6.11
C PHE A 176 -2.78 -0.66 -7.47
N VAL A 177 -2.42 0.01 -8.56
CA VAL A 177 -2.69 -0.44 -9.93
C VAL A 177 -2.06 -1.80 -10.19
N TRP A 178 -0.79 -2.00 -9.81
CA TRP A 178 -0.10 -3.28 -10.03
C TRP A 178 -0.68 -4.43 -9.21
N LYS A 179 -1.09 -4.19 -7.96
CA LYS A 179 -1.82 -5.19 -7.15
C LYS A 179 -3.07 -5.70 -7.87
N HIS A 180 -3.76 -4.83 -8.61
CA HIS A 180 -4.90 -5.25 -9.44
C HIS A 180 -4.46 -5.91 -10.74
N ALA A 181 -3.47 -5.35 -11.44
CA ALA A 181 -2.97 -5.87 -12.71
C ALA A 181 -2.50 -7.34 -12.61
N PHE A 182 -1.80 -7.71 -11.53
CA PHE A 182 -1.37 -9.09 -11.30
C PHE A 182 -2.53 -10.07 -11.28
N ARG A 183 -3.65 -9.69 -10.65
CA ARG A 183 -4.86 -10.51 -10.61
C ARG A 183 -5.54 -10.59 -11.98
N LEU A 184 -5.50 -9.53 -12.78
CA LEU A 184 -6.02 -9.54 -14.15
C LEU A 184 -5.22 -10.50 -15.03
N CYS A 185 -3.90 -10.55 -14.86
CA CYS A 185 -3.02 -11.48 -15.56
C CYS A 185 -3.22 -12.93 -15.07
N ALA A 186 -3.46 -13.12 -13.77
CA ALA A 186 -3.70 -14.43 -13.19
C ALA A 186 -5.09 -15.01 -13.56
N GLU A 187 -6.11 -14.16 -13.69
CA GLU A 187 -7.51 -14.51 -13.97
C GLU A 187 -8.10 -13.61 -15.11
N PRO A 188 -7.70 -13.82 -16.39
CA PRO A 188 -8.01 -12.89 -17.48
C PRO A 188 -9.47 -12.94 -17.99
N THR A 189 -10.29 -13.88 -17.51
CA THR A 189 -11.65 -14.14 -18.04
C THR A 189 -12.79 -13.59 -17.18
N GLY A 190 -12.50 -12.76 -16.18
CA GLY A 190 -13.50 -12.20 -15.27
C GLY A 190 -14.34 -11.07 -15.85
N VAL A 191 -15.62 -10.97 -15.43
CA VAL A 191 -16.53 -9.87 -15.85
C VAL A 191 -16.04 -8.47 -15.44
N HIS A 192 -15.11 -8.37 -14.50
CA HIS A 192 -14.53 -7.11 -14.04
C HIS A 192 -13.23 -6.74 -14.77
N VAL A 193 -12.68 -7.63 -15.63
CA VAL A 193 -11.36 -7.44 -16.24
C VAL A 193 -11.31 -6.18 -17.09
N GLY A 194 -12.25 -6.01 -18.04
CA GLY A 194 -12.29 -4.81 -18.89
C GLY A 194 -12.39 -3.51 -18.09
N ARG A 195 -13.23 -3.46 -17.04
CA ARG A 195 -13.35 -2.26 -16.18
C ARG A 195 -12.07 -1.97 -15.43
N ASN A 196 -11.46 -3.01 -14.84
CA ASN A 196 -10.25 -2.84 -14.07
C ASN A 196 -9.07 -2.43 -14.96
N LEU A 197 -9.01 -2.91 -16.21
CA LEU A 197 -8.03 -2.44 -17.19
C LEU A 197 -8.19 -0.97 -17.52
N VAL A 198 -9.41 -0.53 -17.87
CA VAL A 198 -9.69 0.89 -18.10
C VAL A 198 -9.28 1.70 -16.88
N LYS A 199 -9.69 1.27 -15.68
CA LYS A 199 -9.37 1.96 -14.43
C LYS A 199 -7.87 2.05 -14.18
N SER A 200 -7.12 0.96 -14.36
CA SER A 200 -5.66 0.93 -14.18
C SER A 200 -4.96 1.89 -15.12
N ALA A 201 -5.34 1.88 -16.40
CA ALA A 201 -4.75 2.78 -17.40
C ALA A 201 -5.09 4.25 -17.11
N THR A 202 -6.37 4.55 -16.85
CA THR A 202 -6.80 5.93 -16.59
C THR A 202 -6.22 6.48 -15.29
N ASP A 203 -6.10 5.67 -14.23
CA ASP A 203 -5.50 6.11 -12.97
C ASP A 203 -4.02 6.48 -13.16
N LEU A 204 -3.22 5.66 -13.88
CA LEU A 204 -1.81 6.00 -14.14
C LEU A 204 -1.64 7.17 -15.12
N ALA A 205 -2.49 7.28 -16.14
CA ALA A 205 -2.49 8.45 -17.03
C ALA A 205 -2.74 9.75 -16.25
N ARG A 206 -3.65 9.74 -15.26
CA ARG A 206 -3.87 10.89 -14.37
C ARG A 206 -2.66 11.19 -13.50
N VAL A 207 -2.02 10.16 -12.94
CA VAL A 207 -0.78 10.35 -12.15
C VAL A 207 0.27 11.06 -12.99
N LEU A 208 0.53 10.59 -14.21
CA LEU A 208 1.53 11.19 -15.10
C LEU A 208 1.20 12.63 -15.47
N LEU A 209 -0.03 12.90 -15.91
CA LEU A 209 -0.47 14.27 -16.24
C LEU A 209 -0.30 15.21 -15.04
N TRP A 210 -0.56 14.72 -13.83
CA TRP A 210 -0.36 15.50 -12.62
C TRP A 210 1.11 15.72 -12.28
N LEU A 211 1.94 14.68 -12.30
CA LEU A 211 3.34 14.78 -11.90
C LEU A 211 4.20 15.56 -12.89
N GLU A 212 3.91 15.44 -14.19
CA GLU A 212 4.69 16.08 -15.25
C GLU A 212 4.14 17.45 -15.66
N HIS A 213 2.81 17.64 -15.60
CA HIS A 213 2.17 18.87 -16.10
C HIS A 213 1.41 19.65 -15.01
N GLY A 214 1.40 19.18 -13.77
CA GLY A 214 0.59 19.76 -12.70
C GLY A 214 -0.93 19.61 -12.93
N GLU A 215 -1.33 18.81 -13.92
CA GLU A 215 -2.69 18.78 -14.40
C GLU A 215 -3.56 17.79 -13.63
N VAL A 216 -4.70 18.32 -13.25
CA VAL A 216 -5.71 17.58 -12.52
C VAL A 216 -6.88 17.32 -13.47
N VAL A 217 -6.95 16.09 -13.97
CA VAL A 217 -7.93 15.71 -14.99
C VAL A 217 -8.96 14.74 -14.42
N ASP A 218 -10.23 14.96 -14.80
CA ASP A 218 -11.33 14.10 -14.43
C ASP A 218 -11.31 12.78 -15.22
N MET A 219 -11.87 11.73 -14.62
CA MET A 219 -11.86 10.37 -15.19
C MET A 219 -12.46 10.29 -16.61
N GLY A 220 -13.49 11.10 -16.89
CA GLY A 220 -14.17 11.10 -18.20
C GLY A 220 -13.36 11.75 -19.32
N SER A 221 -12.41 12.63 -19.00
CA SER A 221 -11.62 13.40 -19.97
C SER A 221 -10.14 13.02 -20.01
N VAL A 222 -9.66 12.21 -19.06
CA VAL A 222 -8.23 11.87 -18.94
C VAL A 222 -7.64 11.30 -20.23
N LEU A 223 -8.26 10.33 -20.89
CA LEU A 223 -7.67 9.71 -22.09
C LEU A 223 -7.59 10.68 -23.27
N SER A 224 -8.57 11.58 -23.39
CA SER A 224 -8.55 12.64 -24.40
C SER A 224 -7.40 13.61 -24.13
N ARG A 225 -7.23 14.05 -22.87
CA ARG A 225 -6.14 14.93 -22.48
C ARG A 225 -4.79 14.23 -22.64
N PHE A 226 -4.68 12.99 -22.19
CA PHE A 226 -3.47 12.19 -22.28
C PHE A 226 -3.01 12.04 -23.72
N ARG A 227 -3.91 11.72 -24.65
CA ARG A 227 -3.62 11.68 -26.10
C ARG A 227 -3.08 13.00 -26.64
N ALA A 228 -3.59 14.14 -26.17
CA ALA A 228 -3.13 15.44 -26.62
C ALA A 228 -1.71 15.79 -26.13
N VAL A 229 -1.28 15.19 -25.01
CA VAL A 229 0.04 15.42 -24.41
C VAL A 229 1.07 14.37 -24.86
N TYR A 230 0.62 13.13 -25.06
CA TYR A 230 1.41 11.96 -25.43
C TYR A 230 0.88 11.37 -26.75
N PRO A 231 1.16 12.01 -27.90
CA PRO A 231 0.62 11.60 -29.20
C PRO A 231 1.06 10.19 -29.61
N GLU A 232 2.22 9.72 -29.15
CA GLU A 232 2.71 8.36 -29.35
C GLU A 232 1.82 7.29 -28.68
N GLU A 233 1.00 7.67 -27.70
CA GLU A 233 0.04 6.80 -27.00
C GLU A 233 -1.40 6.94 -27.53
N ALA A 234 -1.61 7.74 -28.60
CA ALA A 234 -2.93 8.11 -29.08
C ALA A 234 -3.82 6.93 -29.45
N GLU A 235 -3.28 5.94 -30.17
CA GLU A 235 -4.01 4.76 -30.62
C GLU A 235 -4.50 3.92 -29.45
N LEU A 236 -3.64 3.76 -28.43
CA LEU A 236 -3.94 2.96 -27.26
C LEU A 236 -4.92 3.66 -26.33
N ALA A 237 -4.79 4.98 -26.17
CA ALA A 237 -5.77 5.81 -25.46
C ALA A 237 -7.16 5.73 -26.11
N GLU A 238 -7.25 5.72 -27.45
CA GLU A 238 -8.51 5.51 -28.17
C GLU A 238 -9.04 4.09 -27.97
N THR A 239 -8.18 3.08 -27.98
CA THR A 239 -8.56 1.68 -27.70
C THR A 239 -9.14 1.51 -26.29
N ILE A 240 -8.50 2.11 -25.28
CA ILE A 240 -9.02 2.11 -23.90
C ILE A 240 -10.36 2.87 -23.82
N SER A 241 -10.49 3.99 -24.54
CA SER A 241 -11.73 4.77 -24.60
C SER A 241 -12.88 3.97 -25.24
N ARG A 242 -12.61 3.22 -26.31
CA ARG A 242 -13.57 2.30 -26.94
C ARG A 242 -13.96 1.16 -26.00
N LEU A 243 -12.98 0.57 -25.30
CA LEU A 243 -13.24 -0.45 -24.28
C LEU A 243 -14.17 0.09 -23.18
N GLN A 244 -13.92 1.30 -22.67
CA GLN A 244 -14.74 1.94 -21.64
C GLN A 244 -16.19 2.10 -22.09
N LYS A 245 -16.42 2.58 -23.31
CA LYS A 245 -17.77 2.77 -23.88
C LYS A 245 -18.50 1.44 -24.09
N SER A 246 -17.78 0.36 -24.37
CA SER A 246 -18.32 -0.96 -24.68
C SER A 246 -18.37 -1.94 -23.50
N LEU A 247 -18.02 -1.54 -22.26
CA LEU A 247 -18.00 -2.44 -21.09
C LEU A 247 -19.32 -3.20 -20.84
N HIS A 248 -20.46 -2.62 -21.22
CA HIS A 248 -21.78 -3.24 -21.11
C HIS A 248 -21.97 -4.46 -22.03
N LEU A 249 -21.21 -4.53 -23.13
CA LEU A 249 -21.17 -5.64 -24.08
C LEU A 249 -20.21 -6.75 -23.65
N GLN A 250 -19.38 -6.50 -22.63
CA GLN A 250 -18.33 -7.41 -22.17
C GLN A 250 -17.41 -7.90 -23.32
N PRO A 251 -16.80 -6.99 -24.09
CA PRO A 251 -15.88 -7.39 -25.15
C PRO A 251 -14.67 -8.15 -24.57
N ALA A 252 -14.02 -8.95 -25.41
CA ALA A 252 -12.71 -9.51 -25.06
C ALA A 252 -11.74 -8.36 -24.72
N PRO A 253 -11.15 -8.34 -23.51
CA PRO A 253 -10.30 -7.24 -23.11
C PRO A 253 -8.94 -7.29 -23.84
N PRO A 254 -8.44 -6.17 -24.39
CA PRO A 254 -7.08 -6.07 -24.95
C PRO A 254 -6.04 -6.00 -23.81
N LEU A 255 -5.91 -7.11 -23.08
CA LEU A 255 -5.15 -7.17 -21.83
C LEU A 255 -3.66 -6.90 -22.06
N SER A 256 -3.07 -7.48 -23.11
CA SER A 256 -1.64 -7.32 -23.42
C SER A 256 -1.29 -5.88 -23.78
N GLU A 257 -2.10 -5.25 -24.63
CA GLU A 257 -1.90 -3.86 -25.08
C GLU A 257 -2.06 -2.89 -23.93
N VAL A 258 -3.13 -3.03 -23.13
CA VAL A 258 -3.36 -2.15 -21.98
C VAL A 258 -2.33 -2.40 -20.87
N LEU A 259 -1.83 -3.62 -20.71
CA LEU A 259 -0.76 -3.88 -19.74
C LEU A 259 0.56 -3.22 -20.18
N ALA A 260 0.90 -3.26 -21.47
CA ALA A 260 2.05 -2.54 -22.00
C ALA A 260 1.94 -1.02 -21.76
N PHE A 261 0.73 -0.45 -21.88
CA PHE A 261 0.46 0.95 -21.48
C PHE A 261 0.72 1.19 -19.98
N VAL A 262 0.21 0.29 -19.12
CA VAL A 262 0.39 0.36 -17.66
C VAL A 262 1.88 0.31 -17.29
N VAL A 263 2.67 -0.53 -17.97
CA VAL A 263 4.13 -0.60 -17.80
C VAL A 263 4.79 0.72 -18.18
N ARG A 264 4.51 1.25 -19.39
CA ARG A 264 5.10 2.52 -19.84
C ARG A 264 4.74 3.68 -18.94
N CYS A 265 3.48 3.77 -18.49
CA CYS A 265 3.06 4.79 -17.54
C CYS A 265 3.78 4.64 -16.19
N SER A 266 3.89 3.42 -15.67
CA SER A 266 4.59 3.15 -14.40
C SER A 266 6.06 3.52 -14.48
N ARG A 267 6.71 3.24 -15.62
CA ARG A 267 8.10 3.63 -15.89
C ARG A 267 8.26 5.14 -15.94
N GLY A 268 7.39 5.85 -16.67
CA GLY A 268 7.44 7.32 -16.70
C GLY A 268 7.32 7.94 -15.30
N ILE A 269 6.46 7.38 -14.44
CA ILE A 269 6.34 7.80 -13.03
C ILE A 269 7.62 7.47 -12.25
N ALA A 270 8.16 6.26 -12.42
CA ALA A 270 9.43 5.86 -11.79
C ALA A 270 10.58 6.79 -12.20
N ASP A 271 10.77 7.05 -13.49
CA ASP A 271 11.83 7.91 -14.02
C ASP A 271 11.71 9.34 -13.45
N ARG A 272 10.49 9.85 -13.29
CA ARG A 272 10.23 11.16 -12.68
C ARG A 272 10.62 11.21 -11.21
N ILE A 273 10.34 10.14 -10.46
CA ILE A 273 10.72 10.00 -9.05
C ILE A 273 12.23 9.82 -8.93
N ASP A 274 12.84 9.00 -9.77
CA ASP A 274 14.28 8.75 -9.77
C ASP A 274 15.05 10.06 -10.08
N ARG A 275 14.59 10.88 -11.04
CA ARG A 275 15.16 12.24 -11.27
C ARG A 275 15.01 13.17 -10.07
N GLU A 276 13.92 13.07 -9.32
CA GLU A 276 13.72 13.86 -8.10
C GLU A 276 14.67 13.41 -6.98
N ALA A 277 14.83 12.09 -6.84
CA ALA A 277 15.73 11.45 -5.90
C ALA A 277 17.19 11.84 -6.18
N GLU A 278 17.61 11.86 -7.44
CA GLU A 278 18.94 12.32 -7.84
C GLU A 278 19.20 13.76 -7.42
N ARG A 279 18.24 14.67 -7.61
CA ARG A 279 18.36 16.09 -7.22
C ARG A 279 18.37 16.28 -5.71
N ALA A 280 17.58 15.49 -4.98
CA ALA A 280 17.53 15.55 -3.52
C ALA A 280 18.82 15.03 -2.86
N GLY A 281 19.62 14.24 -3.59
CA GLY A 281 20.79 13.55 -3.05
C GLY A 281 20.43 12.25 -2.36
N ALA A 282 21.44 11.54 -1.87
CA ALA A 282 21.26 10.21 -1.29
C ALA A 282 22.23 9.89 -0.15
N VAL A 283 21.73 9.16 0.85
CA VAL A 283 22.54 8.50 1.87
C VAL A 283 23.02 7.16 1.35
N ARG A 284 24.32 6.93 1.45
CA ARG A 284 24.93 5.63 1.13
C ARG A 284 24.87 4.72 2.34
N VAL A 285 24.22 3.58 2.19
CA VAL A 285 24.05 2.59 3.27
C VAL A 285 24.73 1.29 2.86
N ARG A 286 25.65 0.80 3.69
CA ARG A 286 26.33 -0.49 3.45
C ARG A 286 25.35 -1.64 3.69
N LEU A 287 25.34 -2.62 2.79
CA LEU A 287 24.52 -3.82 2.91
C LEU A 287 25.36 -4.94 3.49
N ARG A 288 24.99 -5.44 4.68
CA ARG A 288 25.71 -6.50 5.40
C ARG A 288 24.95 -7.82 5.38
N GLY A 289 25.65 -8.90 5.08
CA GLY A 289 25.13 -10.27 5.07
C GLY A 289 25.64 -11.04 3.86
N ASN A 290 25.41 -12.35 3.85
CA ASN A 290 25.78 -13.22 2.74
C ASN A 290 24.51 -13.61 1.97
N TRP A 291 24.51 -13.37 0.66
CA TRP A 291 23.41 -13.73 -0.23
C TRP A 291 23.96 -14.40 -1.49
N SER A 292 23.12 -15.21 -2.13
CA SER A 292 23.45 -15.79 -3.43
C SER A 292 22.88 -14.91 -4.55
N PRO A 293 23.56 -14.81 -5.71
CA PRO A 293 23.03 -14.09 -6.88
C PRO A 293 21.69 -14.65 -7.39
N GLU A 294 21.46 -15.96 -7.18
CA GLU A 294 20.24 -16.65 -7.61
C GLU A 294 19.05 -16.35 -6.70
N THR A 295 19.27 -15.97 -5.44
CA THR A 295 18.21 -15.68 -4.46
C THR A 295 18.58 -14.48 -3.60
N LEU A 296 17.96 -13.34 -3.90
CA LEU A 296 18.29 -12.07 -3.29
C LEU A 296 17.40 -11.79 -2.08
N PRO A 297 17.93 -11.23 -0.98
CA PRO A 297 17.12 -10.79 0.15
C PRO A 297 16.05 -9.77 -0.26
N LEU A 298 14.83 -9.93 0.25
CA LEU A 298 13.74 -8.99 0.11
C LEU A 298 13.49 -8.33 1.48
N LEU A 299 13.92 -7.09 1.66
CA LEU A 299 13.80 -6.40 2.94
C LEU A 299 12.68 -5.39 2.98
N ASP A 300 12.09 -5.22 4.16
CA ASP A 300 11.16 -4.13 4.42
C ASP A 300 11.86 -3.00 5.12
N TRP A 301 12.57 -2.18 4.36
CA TRP A 301 13.20 -0.99 4.92
C TRP A 301 12.22 0.17 5.04
N ARG A 302 11.02 0.10 4.41
CA ARG A 302 10.03 1.20 4.36
C ARG A 302 9.19 1.35 5.62
N ALA A 303 9.67 0.82 6.75
CA ALA A 303 9.01 0.96 8.04
C ALA A 303 7.55 0.54 8.03
N ARG A 304 7.19 -0.55 7.33
CA ARG A 304 5.80 -1.02 7.39
C ARG A 304 5.51 -1.77 8.69
N THR A 305 6.53 -2.13 9.50
CA THR A 305 6.46 -2.96 10.73
C THR A 305 5.35 -4.01 10.76
N LEU A 306 5.05 -4.60 9.59
CA LEU A 306 4.00 -5.59 9.44
C LEU A 306 4.58 -6.92 9.94
N PRO A 307 3.92 -7.59 10.88
CA PRO A 307 4.40 -8.86 11.37
C PRO A 307 4.34 -9.88 10.22
N GLY A 308 5.50 -10.41 9.84
CA GLY A 308 5.70 -11.39 8.76
C GLY A 308 7.01 -12.16 8.95
N PRO A 309 7.30 -13.16 8.11
CA PRO A 309 8.59 -13.84 8.12
C PRO A 309 9.72 -12.81 7.91
N PRO A 310 10.76 -12.78 8.77
CA PRO A 310 11.81 -11.76 8.70
C PRO A 310 12.87 -12.04 7.62
N GLU A 311 12.84 -13.23 7.02
CA GLU A 311 13.71 -13.72 5.96
C GLU A 311 12.89 -13.99 4.69
N GLU A 312 12.56 -12.88 4.04
CA GLU A 312 12.00 -12.87 2.70
C GLU A 312 13.14 -12.72 1.69
N SER A 313 12.95 -13.34 0.53
CA SER A 313 13.88 -13.35 -0.59
C SER A 313 13.08 -13.39 -1.89
N PHE A 314 13.72 -13.04 -3.00
CA PHE A 314 13.12 -13.06 -4.31
C PHE A 314 14.08 -13.61 -5.36
N ILE A 315 13.51 -14.15 -6.45
CA ILE A 315 14.22 -14.62 -7.63
C ILE A 315 13.68 -13.86 -8.83
N VAL A 316 14.56 -13.31 -9.66
CA VAL A 316 14.15 -12.65 -10.91
C VAL A 316 13.93 -13.72 -11.98
N MET A 317 12.72 -13.75 -12.51
CA MET A 317 12.35 -14.60 -13.63
C MET A 317 12.82 -13.95 -14.93
N GLY A 318 13.38 -14.73 -15.86
CA GLY A 318 13.90 -14.24 -17.16
C GLY A 318 12.84 -13.81 -18.18
N HIS A 319 11.68 -13.30 -17.74
CA HIS A 319 10.56 -12.88 -18.59
C HIS A 319 10.33 -11.38 -18.46
N GLY A 320 9.84 -10.75 -19.53
CA GLY A 320 9.56 -9.31 -19.55
C GLY A 320 8.36 -8.91 -18.69
N ILE A 321 8.40 -7.70 -18.13
CA ILE A 321 7.32 -7.13 -17.29
C ILE A 321 6.05 -6.72 -18.06
N SER A 322 6.00 -6.95 -19.37
CA SER A 322 4.79 -6.75 -20.20
C SER A 322 4.14 -8.06 -20.63
N ASP A 323 4.76 -9.21 -20.32
CA ASP A 323 4.20 -10.52 -20.64
C ASP A 323 3.10 -10.90 -19.63
N VAL A 324 1.85 -10.81 -20.09
CA VAL A 324 0.65 -11.16 -19.34
C VAL A 324 0.73 -12.59 -18.78
N SER A 325 1.24 -13.54 -19.58
CA SER A 325 1.34 -14.94 -19.19
C SER A 325 2.38 -15.13 -18.10
N ALA A 326 3.55 -14.49 -18.24
CA ALA A 326 4.61 -14.54 -17.23
C ALA A 326 4.16 -13.91 -15.90
N ILE A 327 3.51 -12.75 -15.94
CA ILE A 327 2.97 -12.08 -14.74
C ILE A 327 1.90 -12.94 -14.08
N GLY A 328 0.98 -13.50 -14.87
CA GLY A 328 -0.06 -14.38 -14.37
C GLY A 328 0.52 -15.66 -13.75
N ALA A 329 1.54 -16.24 -14.37
CA ALA A 329 2.25 -17.41 -13.86
C ALA A 329 2.98 -17.08 -12.55
N ALA A 330 3.77 -16.01 -12.50
CA ALA A 330 4.45 -15.56 -11.28
C ALA A 330 3.45 -15.27 -10.14
N ALA A 331 2.33 -14.58 -10.44
CA ALA A 331 1.30 -14.30 -9.45
C ALA A 331 0.61 -15.57 -8.91
N ARG A 332 0.50 -16.64 -9.72
CA ARG A 332 -0.02 -17.95 -9.30
C ARG A 332 1.01 -18.79 -8.55
N LEU A 333 2.29 -18.66 -8.91
CA LEU A 333 3.41 -19.32 -8.25
C LEU A 333 3.71 -18.70 -6.88
N GLU A 334 3.28 -17.47 -6.62
CA GLU A 334 3.43 -16.81 -5.33
C GLU A 334 2.90 -17.71 -4.21
N SER A 335 3.83 -18.39 -3.56
CA SER A 335 3.55 -19.32 -2.49
C SER A 335 3.53 -18.57 -1.15
N SER A 336 3.06 -19.21 -0.09
CA SER A 336 3.23 -18.68 1.28
C SER A 336 4.67 -18.70 1.78
N ARG A 337 5.62 -19.14 0.95
CA ARG A 337 7.01 -19.33 1.32
C ARG A 337 7.92 -18.64 0.32
N SER A 338 8.88 -17.89 0.86
CA SER A 338 10.06 -17.40 0.15
C SER A 338 10.79 -18.55 -0.56
N PRO A 339 11.41 -18.32 -1.74
CA PRO A 339 11.54 -17.03 -2.43
C PRO A 339 10.31 -16.62 -3.25
N TYR A 340 10.10 -15.31 -3.38
CA TYR A 340 9.06 -14.74 -4.23
C TYR A 340 9.52 -14.62 -5.69
N PRO A 341 8.67 -14.98 -6.68
CA PRO A 341 8.98 -14.70 -8.07
C PRO A 341 8.89 -13.19 -8.32
N ALA A 342 9.90 -12.64 -8.97
CA ALA A 342 9.96 -11.24 -9.38
C ALA A 342 10.17 -11.12 -10.89
N LEU A 343 9.73 -10.01 -11.47
CA LEU A 343 9.98 -9.68 -12.88
C LEU A 343 10.67 -8.32 -12.93
N ALA A 344 11.77 -8.21 -13.65
CA ALA A 344 12.55 -6.97 -13.74
C ALA A 344 12.77 -6.58 -15.20
N SER A 345 12.56 -5.31 -15.53
CA SER A 345 12.88 -4.73 -16.83
C SER A 345 12.89 -3.21 -16.72
N ASP A 346 13.77 -2.54 -17.45
CA ASP A 346 13.73 -1.08 -17.69
C ASP A 346 13.54 -0.23 -16.42
N GLY A 347 14.32 -0.52 -15.38
CA GLY A 347 14.26 0.24 -14.12
C GLY A 347 13.07 -0.09 -13.21
N LEU A 348 12.23 -1.06 -13.57
CA LEU A 348 11.14 -1.56 -12.74
C LEU A 348 11.40 -2.98 -12.24
N LEU A 349 11.04 -3.23 -10.99
CA LEU A 349 10.97 -4.55 -10.37
C LEU A 349 9.54 -4.79 -9.87
N LEU A 350 8.89 -5.82 -10.39
CA LEU A 350 7.55 -6.23 -10.02
C LEU A 350 7.58 -7.43 -9.09
N LEU A 351 6.70 -7.46 -8.09
CA LEU A 351 6.46 -8.61 -7.20
C LEU A 351 5.03 -9.11 -7.37
N PRO A 352 4.76 -9.94 -8.40
CA PRO A 352 3.43 -10.46 -8.69
C PRO A 352 2.82 -11.24 -7.52
N THR A 353 1.53 -11.01 -7.25
CA THR A 353 0.76 -11.75 -6.24
C THR A 353 -0.69 -11.90 -6.70
N ASN A 354 -1.32 -13.03 -6.36
CA ASN A 354 -2.76 -13.22 -6.56
C ASN A 354 -3.58 -12.97 -5.28
N ARG A 355 -2.92 -12.69 -4.14
CA ARG A 355 -3.59 -12.56 -2.84
C ARG A 355 -4.48 -11.33 -2.79
N ARG A 356 -5.75 -11.57 -2.49
CA ARG A 356 -6.74 -10.52 -2.23
C ARG A 356 -6.57 -9.89 -0.85
N ALA A 357 -6.08 -10.68 0.11
CA ALA A 357 -6.17 -10.34 1.52
C ALA A 357 -5.09 -9.35 1.98
N VAL A 358 -5.52 -8.49 2.89
CA VAL A 358 -4.70 -7.60 3.70
C VAL A 358 -4.14 -8.35 4.92
N GLN A 359 -4.62 -9.57 5.23
CA GLN A 359 -4.17 -10.34 6.38
C GLN A 359 -4.09 -11.87 6.11
N PRO A 360 -2.97 -12.53 6.48
CA PRO A 360 -1.68 -11.89 6.77
C PRO A 360 -1.25 -11.04 5.56
N HIS A 361 -0.59 -9.91 5.82
CA HIS A 361 -0.33 -8.88 4.81
C HIS A 361 0.26 -9.48 3.53
N SER A 362 -0.36 -9.17 2.38
CA SER A 362 0.17 -9.59 1.09
C SER A 362 1.63 -9.11 0.97
N PRO A 363 2.57 -9.97 0.53
CA PRO A 363 3.97 -9.58 0.30
C PRO A 363 4.10 -8.33 -0.57
N ALA A 364 3.14 -8.10 -1.47
CA ALA A 364 3.09 -6.95 -2.38
C ALA A 364 2.44 -5.69 -1.79
N ALA A 365 2.02 -5.65 -0.53
CA ALA A 365 1.38 -4.47 0.06
C ALA A 365 2.37 -3.28 0.09
N PHE A 366 2.26 -2.30 -0.81
CA PHE A 366 3.29 -1.28 -1.05
C PHE A 366 4.62 -1.84 -1.59
N ARG A 367 4.54 -3.02 -2.20
CA ARG A 367 5.67 -3.73 -2.82
C ARG A 367 5.43 -4.22 -4.24
N ALA A 368 4.26 -3.98 -4.79
CA ALA A 368 3.85 -4.51 -6.08
C ALA A 368 4.79 -4.09 -7.22
N ALA A 369 5.27 -2.84 -7.21
CA ALA A 369 6.25 -2.34 -8.16
C ALA A 369 7.37 -1.58 -7.42
N GLN A 370 8.59 -1.57 -7.94
CA GLN A 370 9.73 -0.86 -7.37
C GLN A 370 10.54 -0.17 -8.46
N SER A 371 11.12 0.99 -8.14
CA SER A 371 12.22 1.62 -8.87
C SER A 371 13.47 1.71 -7.99
N ALA A 372 14.57 2.22 -8.53
CA ALA A 372 15.79 2.43 -7.77
C ALA A 372 15.59 3.38 -6.59
N ALA A 373 14.82 4.46 -6.74
CA ALA A 373 14.51 5.36 -5.63
C ALA A 373 13.59 4.72 -4.58
N THR A 374 12.61 3.92 -5.01
CA THR A 374 11.59 3.38 -4.10
C THR A 374 11.97 2.04 -3.48
N ASP A 375 13.00 1.35 -3.99
CA ASP A 375 13.66 0.17 -3.40
C ASP A 375 15.16 0.10 -3.69
N PRO A 376 15.98 1.00 -3.10
CA PRO A 376 17.40 1.07 -3.41
C PRO A 376 18.15 -0.19 -2.96
N VAL A 377 17.60 -0.96 -2.01
CA VAL A 377 18.20 -2.22 -1.55
C VAL A 377 18.08 -3.28 -2.64
N SER A 378 16.87 -3.58 -3.10
CA SER A 378 16.68 -4.60 -4.14
C SER A 378 17.44 -4.27 -5.42
N PHE A 379 17.48 -3.00 -5.83
CA PHE A 379 18.22 -2.57 -7.02
C PHE A 379 19.74 -2.65 -6.83
N ALA A 380 20.27 -2.31 -5.65
CA ALA A 380 21.69 -2.51 -5.35
C ALA A 380 22.06 -4.00 -5.37
N LEU A 381 21.23 -4.87 -4.79
CA LEU A 381 21.44 -6.31 -4.79
C LEU A 381 21.43 -6.91 -6.21
N LEU A 382 20.48 -6.47 -7.05
CA LEU A 382 20.40 -6.86 -8.47
C LEU A 382 21.64 -6.46 -9.27
N ALA A 383 22.21 -5.30 -8.95
CA ALA A 383 23.44 -4.82 -9.56
C ALA A 383 24.73 -5.43 -8.94
N GLY A 384 24.60 -6.38 -8.00
CA GLY A 384 25.73 -6.98 -7.30
C GLY A 384 26.48 -6.02 -6.37
N HIS A 385 25.85 -4.91 -5.99
CA HIS A 385 26.46 -3.88 -5.15
C HIS A 385 26.29 -4.18 -3.65
N ARG A 386 27.28 -3.78 -2.85
CA ARG A 386 27.26 -3.84 -1.38
C ARG A 386 26.81 -2.54 -0.72
N VAL A 387 26.34 -1.56 -1.51
CA VAL A 387 25.90 -0.26 -1.03
C VAL A 387 24.62 0.14 -1.75
N ALA A 388 23.59 0.49 -0.99
CA ALA A 388 22.36 1.06 -1.49
C ALA A 388 22.37 2.59 -1.32
N ARG A 389 21.71 3.30 -2.25
CA ARG A 389 21.60 4.77 -2.25
C ARG A 389 20.16 5.17 -1.90
N PHE A 390 19.92 5.55 -0.66
CA PHE A 390 18.59 5.96 -0.21
C PHE A 390 18.38 7.45 -0.49
N PRO A 391 17.32 7.83 -1.22
CA PRO A 391 17.11 9.22 -1.59
C PRO A 391 16.69 10.06 -0.38
N GLU A 392 17.10 11.32 -0.34
CA GLU A 392 16.66 12.30 0.66
C GLU A 392 15.28 12.89 0.30
N LEU A 393 14.32 11.99 0.05
CA LEU A 393 12.94 12.36 -0.28
C LEU A 393 11.98 11.99 0.86
N PRO A 394 10.94 12.81 1.11
CA PRO A 394 9.94 12.49 2.12
C PRO A 394 9.28 11.11 1.89
N GLY A 395 9.26 10.27 2.92
CA GLY A 395 8.73 8.90 2.86
C GLY A 395 9.67 7.83 2.28
N TRP A 396 10.81 8.22 1.70
CA TRP A 396 11.86 7.29 1.21
C TRP A 396 13.23 7.52 1.87
N ALA A 397 13.43 8.63 2.57
CA ALA A 397 14.63 8.90 3.35
C ALA A 397 14.85 7.81 4.41
N ILE A 398 16.07 7.24 4.42
CA ILE A 398 16.39 6.12 5.30
C ILE A 398 16.34 6.49 6.79
N GLY A 399 16.69 7.74 7.13
CA GLY A 399 16.57 8.26 8.50
C GLY A 399 15.12 8.24 8.99
N HIS A 400 14.19 8.74 8.17
CA HIS A 400 12.76 8.72 8.50
C HIS A 400 12.24 7.29 8.63
N ALA A 401 12.58 6.40 7.68
CA ALA A 401 12.15 5.01 7.72
C ALA A 401 12.73 4.24 8.93
N ALA A 402 14.00 4.43 9.27
CA ALA A 402 14.62 3.81 10.43
C ALA A 402 13.99 4.30 11.75
N SER A 403 13.88 5.62 11.94
CA SER A 403 13.26 6.23 13.12
C SER A 403 11.83 5.70 13.34
N ARG A 404 11.06 5.70 12.27
CA ARG A 404 9.68 5.23 12.27
C ARG A 404 9.59 3.74 12.61
N SER A 405 10.43 2.90 11.99
CA SER A 405 10.46 1.46 12.26
C SER A 405 10.73 1.19 13.73
N VAL A 406 11.70 1.89 14.32
CA VAL A 406 12.02 1.80 15.75
C VAL A 406 10.80 2.16 16.58
N ALA A 407 10.17 3.31 16.35
CA ALA A 407 9.03 3.74 17.14
C ALA A 407 7.81 2.81 17.03
N GLU A 408 7.52 2.29 15.83
CA GLU A 408 6.43 1.34 15.61
C GLU A 408 6.70 0.00 16.33
N PHE A 409 7.92 -0.54 16.28
CA PHE A 409 8.29 -1.73 17.05
C PHE A 409 8.33 -1.49 18.56
N ALA A 410 8.76 -0.31 19.00
CA ALA A 410 8.70 0.08 20.41
C ALA A 410 7.26 0.04 20.94
N HIS A 411 6.31 0.55 20.15
CA HIS A 411 4.90 0.43 20.50
C HIS A 411 4.41 -1.02 20.43
N TRP A 412 4.79 -1.80 19.42
CA TRP A 412 4.43 -3.21 19.33
C TRP A 412 4.84 -3.98 20.59
N PHE A 413 6.03 -3.69 21.14
CA PHE A 413 6.51 -4.27 22.38
C PHE A 413 5.66 -3.95 23.62
N GLU A 414 4.84 -2.90 23.57
CA GLU A 414 3.97 -2.48 24.66
C GLU A 414 2.55 -3.02 24.51
N THR A 415 2.04 -3.12 23.28
CA THR A 415 0.60 -3.38 23.04
C THR A 415 0.30 -4.72 22.39
N ALA A 416 1.27 -5.32 21.69
CA ALA A 416 1.02 -6.54 20.95
C ALA A 416 1.38 -7.79 21.76
N HIS A 417 0.37 -8.63 21.97
CA HIS A 417 0.57 -9.99 22.44
C HIS A 417 0.22 -10.94 21.28
N THR A 418 1.22 -11.37 20.52
CA THR A 418 1.05 -12.53 19.65
C THR A 418 1.41 -13.79 20.44
N ASN A 419 0.48 -14.74 20.44
CA ASN A 419 0.73 -16.08 20.97
C ASN A 419 1.47 -16.98 19.96
N GLU A 420 1.66 -16.52 18.71
CA GLU A 420 2.35 -17.27 17.67
C GLU A 420 3.88 -17.05 17.77
N PRO A 421 4.66 -18.05 18.21
CA PRO A 421 6.06 -17.80 18.55
C PRO A 421 6.95 -17.52 17.33
N LEU A 422 6.63 -18.07 16.16
CA LEU A 422 7.36 -17.81 14.91
C LEU A 422 7.18 -16.35 14.46
N LEU A 423 5.94 -15.84 14.56
CA LEU A 423 5.64 -14.44 14.27
C LEU A 423 6.36 -13.51 15.25
N ARG A 424 6.40 -13.88 16.53
CA ARG A 424 7.15 -13.12 17.55
C ARG A 424 8.64 -13.07 17.25
N LEU A 425 9.27 -14.17 16.86
CA LEU A 425 10.66 -14.17 16.40
C LEU A 425 10.85 -13.26 15.18
N GLY A 426 9.94 -13.32 14.21
CA GLY A 426 9.97 -12.45 13.04
C GLY A 426 9.93 -10.96 13.38
N VAL A 427 9.07 -10.59 14.32
CA VAL A 427 9.01 -9.23 14.84
C VAL A 427 10.30 -8.85 15.56
N LEU A 428 10.85 -9.73 16.41
CA LEU A 428 12.10 -9.45 17.13
C LEU A 428 13.29 -9.24 16.20
N PHE A 429 13.46 -10.07 15.18
CA PHE A 429 14.51 -9.87 14.16
C PHE A 429 14.30 -8.57 13.38
N SER A 430 13.06 -8.23 13.05
CA SER A 430 12.75 -6.98 12.33
C SER A 430 12.99 -5.74 13.20
N ALA A 431 12.65 -5.80 14.49
CA ALA A 431 12.94 -4.78 15.47
C ALA A 431 14.46 -4.60 15.68
N ALA A 432 15.20 -5.71 15.83
CA ALA A 432 16.66 -5.70 15.89
C ALA A 432 17.27 -5.00 14.67
N ARG A 433 16.82 -5.35 13.45
CA ARG A 433 17.28 -4.72 12.20
C ARG A 433 17.03 -3.23 12.20
N ALA A 434 15.83 -2.79 12.59
CA ALA A 434 15.45 -1.38 12.65
C ALA A 434 16.33 -0.59 13.64
N ALA A 435 16.55 -1.13 14.83
CA ALA A 435 17.40 -0.51 15.85
C ALA A 435 18.87 -0.44 15.44
N LEU A 436 19.44 -1.54 14.91
CA LEU A 436 20.82 -1.55 14.43
C LEU A 436 21.05 -0.55 13.29
N LEU A 437 20.09 -0.47 12.35
CA LEU A 437 20.12 0.53 11.28
C LEU A 437 20.09 1.96 11.86
N TRP A 438 19.15 2.25 12.77
CA TRP A 438 19.03 3.56 13.42
C TRP A 438 20.32 3.96 14.14
N GLU A 439 20.89 3.06 14.93
CA GLU A 439 22.13 3.31 15.66
C GLU A 439 23.32 3.56 14.73
N SER A 440 23.40 2.84 13.60
CA SER A 440 24.44 3.04 12.59
C SER A 440 24.33 4.39 11.85
N LEU A 441 23.08 4.86 11.65
CA LEU A 441 22.82 6.19 11.08
C LEU A 441 23.28 7.29 12.04
N GLU A 442 22.92 7.18 13.32
CA GLU A 442 23.38 8.12 14.36
C GLU A 442 24.91 8.12 14.53
N ALA A 443 25.57 6.99 14.27
CA ALA A 443 27.02 6.86 14.30
C ALA A 443 27.72 7.41 13.03
N GLY A 444 26.99 7.85 12.01
CA GLY A 444 27.56 8.36 10.75
C GLY A 444 28.15 7.28 9.84
N ALA A 445 27.89 5.99 10.12
CA ALA A 445 28.35 4.85 9.31
C ALA A 445 27.17 3.93 8.97
N PRO A 446 26.22 4.38 8.13
CA PRO A 446 24.95 3.68 7.94
C PRO A 446 25.14 2.28 7.38
N GLU A 447 24.55 1.29 8.06
CA GLU A 447 24.64 -0.11 7.70
C GLU A 447 23.29 -0.81 7.89
N LEU A 448 22.91 -1.63 6.91
CA LEU A 448 21.68 -2.41 6.91
C LEU A 448 22.01 -3.90 6.83
N ALA A 449 21.66 -4.63 7.88
CA ALA A 449 21.73 -6.09 7.90
C ALA A 449 20.62 -6.69 7.00
N VAL A 450 21.03 -7.25 5.86
CA VAL A 450 20.11 -7.77 4.84
C VAL A 450 19.70 -9.22 5.04
N THR A 451 20.35 -9.93 5.96
CA THR A 451 19.99 -11.32 6.33
C THR A 451 19.84 -11.47 7.84
N LEU A 452 19.28 -12.59 8.30
CA LEU A 452 19.13 -12.84 9.73
C LEU A 452 20.45 -13.19 10.41
N GLU A 453 21.35 -13.86 9.69
CA GLU A 453 22.70 -14.21 10.14
C GLU A 453 23.45 -12.93 10.48
N ALA A 454 23.40 -11.94 9.59
CA ALA A 454 24.00 -10.63 9.83
C ALA A 454 23.43 -9.97 11.10
N ILE A 455 22.12 -10.09 11.37
CA ILE A 455 21.51 -9.56 12.60
C ILE A 455 22.01 -10.34 13.83
N ALA A 456 22.01 -11.67 13.74
CA ALA A 456 22.43 -12.56 14.82
C ALA A 456 23.90 -12.33 15.21
N GLU A 457 24.79 -12.21 14.23
CA GLU A 457 26.21 -11.88 14.42
C GLU A 457 26.40 -10.58 15.21
N SER A 458 25.58 -9.55 14.95
CA SER A 458 25.67 -8.29 15.70
C SER A 458 25.14 -8.34 17.12
N LEU A 459 24.19 -9.21 17.42
CA LEU A 459 23.56 -9.30 18.74
C LEU A 459 24.15 -10.41 19.61
N GLY A 460 24.96 -11.28 19.03
CA GLY A 460 25.70 -12.33 19.74
C GLY A 460 24.88 -13.60 20.01
N PRO A 461 25.28 -14.40 21.02
CA PRO A 461 24.81 -15.78 21.17
C PRO A 461 23.30 -15.96 21.27
N SER A 462 22.58 -15.07 21.96
CA SER A 462 21.13 -15.20 22.13
C SER A 462 20.37 -15.06 20.82
N ALA A 463 20.84 -14.20 19.92
CA ALA A 463 20.25 -14.02 18.59
C ALA A 463 20.62 -15.17 17.65
N GLN A 464 21.82 -15.75 17.80
CA GLN A 464 22.24 -16.95 17.07
C GLN A 464 21.36 -18.16 17.42
N THR A 465 21.12 -18.40 18.71
CA THR A 465 20.17 -19.43 19.16
C THR A 465 18.77 -19.16 18.62
N ALA A 466 18.30 -17.92 18.66
CA ALA A 466 16.99 -17.55 18.11
C ALA A 466 16.89 -17.79 16.59
N LEU A 467 17.97 -17.59 15.85
CA LEU A 467 18.06 -17.86 14.41
C LEU A 467 17.99 -19.35 14.11
N GLU A 468 18.73 -20.17 14.85
CA GLU A 468 18.68 -21.63 14.72
C GLU A 468 17.28 -22.16 14.98
N ILE A 469 16.61 -21.66 16.02
CA ILE A 469 15.23 -22.03 16.32
C ILE A 469 14.26 -21.56 15.22
N TYR A 470 14.46 -20.33 14.70
CA TYR A 470 13.65 -19.81 13.59
C TYR A 470 13.75 -20.72 12.36
N ARG A 471 14.97 -21.12 11.99
CA ARG A 471 15.26 -21.99 10.84
C ARG A 471 14.70 -23.39 11.03
N ASP A 472 14.94 -24.01 12.19
CA ASP A 472 14.40 -25.33 12.52
C ASP A 472 12.88 -25.32 12.40
N ARG A 473 12.20 -24.36 13.04
CA ARG A 473 10.74 -24.24 12.93
C ARG A 473 10.21 -24.06 11.52
N ARG A 474 10.92 -23.29 10.68
CA ARG A 474 10.51 -23.07 9.30
C ARG A 474 10.51 -24.37 8.49
N ILE A 475 11.38 -25.31 8.85
CA ILE A 475 11.53 -26.62 8.21
C ILE A 475 10.62 -27.68 8.86
N THR A 476 10.67 -27.80 10.19
CA THR A 476 10.10 -28.93 10.94
C THR A 476 8.77 -28.62 11.62
N GLY A 477 8.43 -27.35 11.84
CA GLY A 477 7.24 -26.94 12.60
C GLY A 477 7.34 -27.21 14.11
N SER A 478 8.53 -27.43 14.65
CA SER A 478 8.79 -27.80 16.06
C SER A 478 8.20 -26.84 17.11
N ASN A 479 7.98 -27.30 18.35
CA ASN A 479 7.51 -26.46 19.45
C ASN A 479 8.63 -25.63 20.07
N LEU A 480 8.37 -24.33 20.33
CA LEU A 480 9.34 -23.37 20.85
C LEU A 480 9.40 -23.46 22.39
N GLN A 481 10.61 -23.58 22.96
CA GLN A 481 10.80 -23.39 24.40
C GLN A 481 10.79 -21.89 24.73
N GLY A 482 10.00 -21.48 25.74
CA GLY A 482 9.80 -20.06 26.06
C GLY A 482 11.02 -19.31 26.61
N LYS A 483 12.11 -20.02 26.98
CA LYS A 483 13.30 -19.41 27.60
C LYS A 483 14.18 -18.68 26.59
N ASP A 484 14.35 -19.24 25.38
CA ASP A 484 15.24 -18.68 24.36
C ASP A 484 14.68 -17.39 23.77
N LEU A 485 13.36 -17.36 23.56
CA LEU A 485 12.64 -16.18 23.08
C LEU A 485 12.78 -14.98 24.02
N ARG A 486 12.68 -15.21 25.34
CA ARG A 486 12.85 -14.15 26.35
C ARG A 486 14.27 -13.60 26.38
N SER A 487 15.26 -14.46 26.16
CA SER A 487 16.67 -14.05 26.14
C SER A 487 16.98 -13.18 24.92
N PHE A 488 16.48 -13.57 23.74
CA PHE A 488 16.60 -12.75 22.54
C PHE A 488 15.82 -11.43 22.65
N GLU A 489 14.59 -11.46 23.15
CA GLU A 489 13.81 -10.23 23.37
C GLU A 489 14.52 -9.25 24.30
N ARG A 490 15.15 -9.74 25.38
CA ARG A 490 15.95 -8.90 26.27
C ARG A 490 17.12 -8.25 25.53
N ALA A 491 17.82 -9.00 24.66
CA ALA A 491 18.90 -8.46 23.85
C ALA A 491 18.40 -7.35 22.91
N VAL A 492 17.29 -7.56 22.21
CA VAL A 492 16.69 -6.55 21.32
C VAL A 492 16.29 -5.30 22.12
N ARG A 493 15.57 -5.45 23.24
CA ARG A 493 15.15 -4.32 24.09
C ARG A 493 16.33 -3.57 24.74
N SER A 494 17.51 -4.18 24.82
CA SER A 494 18.72 -3.56 25.36
C SER A 494 19.46 -2.68 24.36
N LEU A 495 19.09 -2.71 23.08
CA LEU A 495 19.61 -1.80 22.05
C LEU A 495 19.28 -0.34 22.41
N ARG A 496 20.20 0.59 22.14
CA ARG A 496 20.08 2.02 22.47
C ARG A 496 18.78 2.59 21.93
N ALA A 497 18.38 2.21 20.71
CA ALA A 497 17.16 2.68 20.07
C ALA A 497 15.87 2.34 20.86
N TYR A 498 15.89 1.31 21.72
CA TYR A 498 14.75 0.87 22.53
C TYR A 498 14.91 1.14 24.03
N ARG A 499 16.08 1.64 24.48
CA ARG A 499 16.25 2.06 25.87
C ARG A 499 15.35 3.27 26.11
N ARG A 500 14.32 3.09 26.95
CA ARG A 500 13.55 4.24 27.43
C ARG A 500 14.54 5.23 28.03
N PRO A 501 14.48 6.53 27.65
CA PRO A 501 15.20 7.54 28.39
C PRO A 501 14.79 7.36 29.85
N SER A 502 15.76 7.15 30.74
CA SER A 502 15.48 7.07 32.16
C SER A 502 14.69 8.32 32.52
N ALA A 503 13.49 8.16 33.12
CA ALA A 503 12.58 9.26 33.45
C ALA A 503 13.16 10.32 34.41
N SER A 504 14.46 10.24 34.71
CA SER A 504 15.24 11.14 35.56
C SER A 504 15.83 12.35 34.84
N ALA A 505 15.60 12.55 33.53
CA ALA A 505 15.98 13.78 32.82
C ALA A 505 14.72 14.58 32.43
N SER A 506 14.29 15.40 33.39
CA SER A 506 13.47 16.63 33.27
C SER A 506 12.88 16.99 31.91
N ASN A 507 11.55 17.17 31.88
CA ASN A 507 10.76 17.90 30.89
C ASN A 507 11.50 19.10 30.28
N PRO A 508 11.87 19.08 28.99
CA PRO A 508 11.90 20.29 28.20
C PRO A 508 10.45 20.55 27.74
N SER A 509 9.86 21.63 28.26
CA SER A 509 8.59 22.17 27.78
C SER A 509 8.60 22.28 26.25
N SER A 510 7.86 21.42 25.57
CA SER A 510 7.73 21.44 24.11
C SER A 510 6.72 22.53 23.70
N THR A 511 7.16 23.78 23.67
CA THR A 511 6.59 24.80 22.79
C THR A 511 7.11 24.54 21.37
N LEU A 512 6.46 23.62 20.66
CA LEU A 512 6.48 23.61 19.20
C LEU A 512 5.53 24.73 18.72
N GLU A 513 5.99 25.98 18.87
CA GLU A 513 5.44 27.11 18.17
C GLU A 513 5.91 27.03 16.70
N THR A 514 5.13 26.36 15.86
CA THR A 514 5.18 26.61 14.42
C THR A 514 4.66 28.03 14.18
N GLN A 515 5.52 29.04 14.25
CA GLN A 515 5.21 30.34 13.64
C GLN A 515 5.22 30.15 12.12
N PRO A 516 4.11 30.37 11.41
CA PRO A 516 4.16 30.53 9.98
C PRO A 516 4.82 31.87 9.70
N THR A 517 5.98 31.85 9.03
CA THR A 517 6.54 33.04 8.43
C THR A 517 5.53 33.58 7.40
N ALA A 518 4.84 34.66 7.77
CA ALA A 518 4.01 35.42 6.87
C ALA A 518 4.91 36.13 5.85
N GLY A 519 5.32 35.41 4.81
CA GLY A 519 5.80 36.01 3.58
C GLY A 519 4.59 36.54 2.81
N SER A 520 4.42 37.87 2.79
CA SER A 520 3.50 38.54 1.89
C SER A 520 3.89 38.26 0.44
N VAL A 521 3.22 37.31 -0.19
CA VAL A 521 3.18 37.23 -1.65
C VAL A 521 1.89 37.92 -2.07
N SER A 522 2.02 39.14 -2.59
CA SER A 522 0.94 39.80 -3.32
C SER A 522 0.65 39.01 -4.59
N TRP A 523 -0.57 38.50 -4.71
CA TRP A 523 -1.22 38.19 -5.98
C TRP A 523 -2.40 39.13 -6.16
#